data_AF-A0A9D8L8G4-F1
#
_entry.id   AF-A0A9D8L8G4-F1
#
_cell.length_a   1.000
_cell.length_b   1.000
_cell.length_c   1.000
_cell.angle_alpha   90.00
_cell.angle_beta   90.00
_cell.angle_gamma   90.00
#
_symmetry.space_group_name_H-M   'P 1'
#
loop_
_entity.id
_entity.type
_entity.pdbx_description
1 polymer ?
#
loop_
_entity_poly.entity_id
_entity_poly.type
_entity_poly.pdbx_seq_one_letter_code
_entity_poly.pdbx_strand_id
1 'polypeptide(L)'
;AMGLYGYRMLEKEDPGKIIYSFTLSELTPGGAKFRIQADNFDQPLDINRGTKLDLGSTAKLRTLVTYLEIIEELHRHIRDLQDAIPIAFLPEYDMSLARTLVSGADIWLNTPLPPLEASGTSGMKAALNGVLNLSVLDGWWVEACVEGVTGWAIEGTPPGAGDAEALYRKLADVVLPLYQDRARWVWMMKQSISKIGSTFNSQRMMRRYAAEAYMR
;
A
#
# COMPACT_ATOMS: atom_id res chain seq x y z
N ALA A 1 24.37 40.13 -23.94
CA ALA A 1 23.43 39.06 -24.34
C ALA A 1 23.30 39.06 -25.85
N MET A 2 23.92 38.11 -26.56
CA MET A 2 23.74 37.97 -28.01
C MET A 2 22.41 37.29 -28.26
N GLY A 3 21.45 38.06 -28.79
CA GLY A 3 20.03 37.72 -28.88
C GLY A 3 19.71 36.56 -29.82
N LEU A 4 18.84 35.67 -29.35
CA LEU A 4 18.19 34.62 -30.14
C LEU A 4 16.95 35.20 -30.82
N TYR A 5 17.11 35.81 -32.00
CA TYR A 5 16.01 36.29 -32.84
C TYR A 5 15.92 35.46 -34.12
N GLY A 6 14.72 34.99 -34.48
CA GLY A 6 14.47 34.17 -35.67
C GLY A 6 12.98 33.93 -35.95
N TYR A 7 12.64 33.48 -37.15
CA TYR A 7 11.25 33.23 -37.56
C TYR A 7 10.65 32.08 -36.72
N ARG A 8 9.64 32.39 -35.88
CA ARG A 8 9.06 31.59 -34.77
C ARG A 8 9.80 31.61 -33.42
N MET A 9 10.76 32.50 -33.23
CA MET A 9 11.32 32.84 -31.91
C MET A 9 10.81 34.21 -31.46
N LEU A 10 10.69 34.42 -30.14
CA LEU A 10 9.98 35.52 -29.47
C LEU A 10 10.05 36.87 -30.20
N GLU A 11 8.95 37.23 -30.85
CA GLU A 11 8.74 38.57 -31.38
C GLU A 11 8.40 39.52 -30.22
N LYS A 12 9.36 40.33 -29.78
CA LYS A 12 9.17 41.50 -28.89
C LYS A 12 8.49 41.25 -27.52
N GLU A 13 8.47 40.03 -27.00
CA GLU A 13 7.98 39.78 -25.64
C GLU A 13 9.07 39.89 -24.57
N ASP A 14 8.66 40.27 -23.36
CA ASP A 14 9.52 40.40 -22.17
C ASP A 14 10.15 39.04 -21.81
N PRO A 15 11.47 38.87 -21.95
CA PRO A 15 12.13 37.61 -21.65
C PRO A 15 12.04 37.19 -20.17
N GLY A 16 11.63 38.09 -19.27
CA GLY A 16 11.32 37.77 -17.88
C GLY A 16 10.10 36.85 -17.69
N LYS A 17 9.26 36.69 -18.72
CA LYS A 17 8.06 35.82 -18.70
C LYS A 17 8.30 34.41 -19.24
N ILE A 18 9.53 34.10 -19.67
CA ILE A 18 9.88 32.80 -20.24
C ILE A 18 10.27 31.86 -19.11
N ILE A 19 9.55 30.74 -19.02
CA ILE A 19 9.93 29.62 -18.15
C ILE A 19 10.95 28.76 -18.91
N TYR A 20 12.17 28.75 -18.41
CA TYR A 20 13.25 27.89 -18.83
C TYR A 20 13.26 26.65 -17.94
N SER A 21 13.24 25.47 -18.58
CA SER A 21 13.57 24.20 -17.93
C SER A 21 14.81 23.65 -18.59
N PHE A 22 15.81 23.27 -17.80
CA PHE A 22 16.98 22.58 -18.34
C PHE A 22 17.32 21.32 -17.54
N THR A 23 17.77 20.32 -18.28
CA THR A 23 18.18 19.02 -17.77
C THR A 23 19.68 18.88 -18.00
N LEU A 24 20.45 18.75 -16.92
CA LEU A 24 21.86 18.38 -17.01
C LEU A 24 21.98 16.85 -16.94
N SER A 25 22.45 16.26 -18.02
CA SER A 25 22.83 14.84 -18.07
C SER A 25 24.33 14.70 -18.22
N GLU A 26 24.93 13.81 -17.44
CA GLU A 26 26.31 13.38 -17.60
C GLU A 26 26.36 12.12 -18.46
N LEU A 27 27.09 12.16 -19.56
CA LEU A 27 27.31 10.97 -20.39
C LEU A 27 28.40 10.11 -19.76
N THR A 28 28.06 8.88 -19.40
CA THR A 28 29.01 7.88 -18.91
C THR A 28 29.09 6.70 -19.89
N PRO A 29 30.14 5.86 -19.83
CA PRO A 29 30.23 4.66 -20.68
C PRO A 29 29.04 3.70 -20.54
N GLY A 30 28.34 3.74 -19.39
CA GLY A 30 27.12 2.97 -19.13
C GLY A 30 25.81 3.67 -19.48
N GLY A 31 25.86 4.84 -20.15
CA GLY A 31 24.70 5.63 -20.54
C GLY A 31 24.65 7.03 -19.91
N ALA A 32 23.66 7.83 -20.33
CA ALA A 32 23.40 9.15 -19.78
C ALA A 32 22.82 9.02 -18.36
N LYS A 33 23.46 9.68 -17.38
CA LYS A 33 22.97 9.79 -16.00
C LYS A 33 22.41 11.19 -15.77
N PHE A 34 21.15 11.27 -15.34
CA PHE A 34 20.52 12.53 -14.98
C PHE A 34 21.17 13.10 -13.71
N ARG A 35 21.60 14.37 -13.74
CA ARG A 35 22.31 14.99 -12.61
C ARG A 35 21.52 16.10 -11.94
N ILE A 36 20.89 17.00 -12.71
CA ILE A 36 20.16 18.16 -12.16
C ILE A 36 18.98 18.52 -13.09
N GLN A 37 17.80 18.76 -12.52
CA GLN A 37 16.71 19.54 -13.14
C GLN A 37 16.58 20.87 -12.41
N ALA A 38 16.39 21.95 -13.15
CA ALA A 38 16.04 23.23 -12.56
C ALA A 38 15.12 24.03 -13.48
N ASP A 39 14.17 24.71 -12.85
CA ASP A 39 13.21 25.60 -13.48
C ASP A 39 13.34 27.00 -12.85
N ASN A 40 13.13 28.07 -13.62
CA ASN A 40 12.92 29.42 -13.07
C ASN A 40 11.42 29.67 -12.88
N PHE A 41 11.00 29.98 -11.65
CA PHE A 41 9.60 30.27 -11.32
C PHE A 41 9.45 31.75 -11.01
N ASP A 42 8.64 32.46 -11.81
CA ASP A 42 8.19 33.85 -11.60
C ASP A 42 9.31 34.92 -11.53
N GLN A 43 10.52 34.59 -11.99
CA GLN A 43 11.64 35.53 -12.10
C GLN A 43 12.63 35.12 -13.21
N PRO A 44 13.46 36.06 -13.73
CA PRO A 44 14.52 35.75 -14.67
C PRO A 44 15.51 34.71 -14.13
N LEU A 45 16.03 33.85 -15.01
CA LEU A 45 16.96 32.78 -14.65
C LEU A 45 18.27 33.36 -14.10
N ASP A 46 18.50 33.17 -12.80
CA ASP A 46 19.77 33.47 -12.12
C ASP A 46 20.18 32.27 -11.27
N ILE A 47 21.30 31.63 -11.63
CA ILE A 47 21.85 30.44 -10.96
C ILE A 47 22.25 30.71 -9.51
N ASN A 48 22.52 31.97 -9.16
CA ASN A 48 22.89 32.39 -7.80
C ASN A 48 21.68 32.87 -6.99
N ARG A 49 20.57 33.26 -7.64
CA ARG A 49 19.34 33.71 -6.98
C ARG A 49 18.08 33.27 -7.73
N GLY A 50 17.30 32.38 -7.09
CA GLY A 50 15.95 31.98 -7.53
C GLY A 50 15.89 30.99 -8.70
N THR A 51 17.01 30.30 -8.95
CA THR A 51 16.94 28.95 -9.52
C THR A 51 16.49 27.98 -8.43
N LYS A 52 15.31 27.37 -8.60
CA LYS A 52 14.86 26.28 -7.73
C LYS A 52 15.47 24.99 -8.24
N LEU A 53 16.37 24.40 -7.47
CA LEU A 53 16.85 23.04 -7.70
C LEU A 53 15.66 22.09 -7.49
N ASP A 54 15.05 21.65 -8.59
CA ASP A 54 14.03 20.61 -8.55
C ASP A 54 14.76 19.26 -8.40
N LEU A 55 15.09 18.92 -7.15
CA LEU A 55 15.58 17.60 -6.74
C LEU A 55 14.50 16.50 -6.89
N GLY A 56 13.49 16.70 -7.74
CA GLY A 56 12.23 16.00 -7.64
C GLY A 56 11.45 16.40 -6.39
N SER A 57 10.17 16.05 -6.35
CA SER A 57 9.24 16.43 -5.28
C SER A 57 9.86 16.20 -3.89
N THR A 58 10.08 17.27 -3.13
CA THR A 58 10.50 17.20 -1.71
C THR A 58 9.56 16.32 -0.88
N ALA A 59 8.33 16.12 -1.35
CA ALA A 59 7.41 15.15 -0.78
C ALA A 59 7.93 13.71 -0.93
N LYS A 60 8.51 13.31 -2.07
CA LYS A 60 9.08 11.96 -2.24
C LYS A 60 10.24 11.69 -1.29
N LEU A 61 11.14 12.67 -1.11
CA LEU A 61 12.25 12.54 -0.15
C LEU A 61 11.74 12.50 1.29
N ARG A 62 10.81 13.39 1.65
CA ARG A 62 10.18 13.38 2.97
C ARG A 62 9.48 12.07 3.25
N THR A 63 8.71 11.56 2.28
CA THR A 63 8.07 10.25 2.34
C THR A 63 9.11 9.16 2.56
N LEU A 64 10.22 9.14 1.81
CA LEU A 64 11.29 8.15 2.01
C LEU A 64 11.88 8.20 3.41
N VAL A 65 12.20 9.41 3.92
CA VAL A 65 12.72 9.59 5.28
C VAL A 65 11.71 9.08 6.31
N THR A 66 10.43 9.45 6.18
CA THR A 66 9.37 8.98 7.07
C THR A 66 9.23 7.45 7.04
N TYR A 67 9.34 6.81 5.88
CA TYR A 67 9.35 5.34 5.80
C TYR A 67 10.54 4.72 6.54
N LEU A 68 11.74 5.31 6.41
CA LEU A 68 12.93 4.81 7.10
C LEU A 68 12.80 4.98 8.62
N GLU A 69 12.26 6.10 9.10
CA GLU A 69 11.98 6.34 10.51
C GLU A 69 10.98 5.31 11.08
N ILE A 70 9.89 5.03 10.35
CA ILE A 70 8.90 4.00 10.74
C ILE A 70 9.55 2.62 10.81
N ILE A 71 10.38 2.26 9.83
CA ILE A 71 11.07 0.97 9.81
C ILE A 71 12.06 0.86 10.98
N GLU A 72 12.80 1.93 11.28
CA GLU A 72 13.73 1.96 12.42
C GLU A 72 12.99 1.77 13.75
N GLU A 73 11.89 2.50 13.94
CA GLU A 73 11.03 2.37 15.10
C GLU A 73 10.45 0.96 15.24
N LEU A 74 10.00 0.36 14.14
CA LEU A 74 9.51 -1.02 14.12
C LEU A 74 10.60 -2.01 14.54
N HIS A 75 11.82 -1.89 14.04
CA HIS A 75 12.93 -2.76 14.44
C HIS A 75 13.32 -2.56 15.91
N ARG A 76 13.14 -1.36 16.46
CA ARG A 76 13.34 -1.09 17.89
C ARG A 76 12.33 -1.87 18.72
N HIS A 77 11.03 -1.76 18.41
CA HIS A 77 9.98 -2.51 19.09
C HIS A 77 10.18 -4.03 18.99
N ILE A 78 10.62 -4.54 17.83
CA ILE A 78 10.96 -5.97 17.67
C ILE A 78 12.05 -6.40 18.65
N ARG A 79 13.11 -5.60 18.82
CA ARG A 79 14.18 -5.90 19.78
C ARG A 79 13.68 -5.85 21.21
N ASP A 80 12.87 -4.85 21.55
CA ASP A 80 12.37 -4.67 22.91
C ASP A 80 11.42 -5.81 23.32
N LEU A 81 10.71 -6.42 22.36
CA LEU A 81 9.77 -7.51 22.58
C LEU A 81 10.36 -8.92 22.33
N GLN A 82 11.64 -9.03 21.95
CA GLN A 82 12.23 -10.29 21.46
C GLN A 82 12.15 -11.45 22.45
N ASP A 83 12.20 -11.16 23.76
CA ASP A 83 12.15 -12.17 24.82
C ASP A 83 10.71 -12.59 25.18
N ALA A 84 9.71 -11.80 24.74
CA ALA A 84 8.30 -12.05 25.02
C ALA A 84 7.60 -12.74 23.85
N ILE A 85 7.81 -12.27 22.62
CA ILE A 85 7.16 -12.81 21.42
C ILE A 85 8.15 -12.84 20.24
N PRO A 86 8.22 -13.92 19.45
CA PRO A 86 8.99 -13.92 18.21
C PRO A 86 8.34 -13.00 17.17
N ILE A 87 9.10 -12.00 16.68
CA ILE A 87 8.65 -11.10 15.62
C ILE A 87 9.69 -11.08 14.50
N ALA A 88 9.23 -11.14 13.25
CA ALA A 88 10.09 -11.03 12.07
C ALA A 88 9.57 -9.94 11.12
N PHE A 89 10.48 -9.08 10.65
CA PHE A 89 10.23 -8.18 9.54
C PHE A 89 10.67 -8.84 8.24
N LEU A 90 9.81 -8.84 7.22
CA LEU A 90 10.06 -9.49 5.94
C LEU A 90 10.18 -8.43 4.84
N PRO A 91 11.41 -8.00 4.48
CA PRO A 91 11.62 -7.05 3.39
C PRO A 91 11.32 -7.71 2.03
N GLU A 92 11.21 -6.86 0.99
CA GLU A 92 11.12 -7.31 -0.41
C GLU A 92 9.96 -8.27 -0.68
N TYR A 93 8.77 -7.92 -0.18
CA TYR A 93 7.56 -8.72 -0.40
C TYR A 93 7.24 -8.87 -1.88
N ASP A 94 7.38 -10.09 -2.37
CA ASP A 94 7.13 -10.49 -3.74
C ASP A 94 6.11 -11.64 -3.82
N MET A 95 5.87 -12.15 -5.03
CA MET A 95 4.93 -13.26 -5.25
C MET A 95 5.39 -14.58 -4.62
N SER A 96 6.70 -14.79 -4.48
CA SER A 96 7.25 -16.00 -3.86
C SER A 96 6.97 -15.98 -2.36
N LEU A 97 7.27 -14.86 -1.70
CA LEU A 97 6.98 -14.67 -0.29
C LEU A 97 5.47 -14.68 -0.04
N ALA A 98 4.69 -14.01 -0.88
CA ALA A 98 3.23 -14.03 -0.80
C ALA A 98 2.68 -15.47 -0.77
N ARG A 99 3.18 -16.35 -1.64
CA ARG A 99 2.77 -17.75 -1.71
C ARG A 99 3.05 -18.50 -0.40
N THR A 100 4.20 -18.25 0.20
CA THR A 100 4.58 -18.84 1.50
C THR A 100 3.67 -18.33 2.61
N LEU A 101 3.45 -17.02 2.70
CA LEU A 101 2.65 -16.43 3.78
C LEU A 101 1.17 -16.85 3.71
N VAL A 102 0.56 -16.80 2.52
CA VAL A 102 -0.87 -17.13 2.39
C VAL A 102 -1.18 -18.60 2.66
N SER A 103 -0.17 -19.49 2.63
CA SER A 103 -0.33 -20.92 2.91
C SER A 103 0.18 -21.34 4.29
N GLY A 104 1.01 -20.52 4.94
CA GLY A 104 1.60 -20.80 6.25
C GLY A 104 1.00 -20.02 7.42
N ALA A 105 0.24 -18.95 7.17
CA ALA A 105 -0.38 -18.16 8.23
C ALA A 105 -1.62 -18.85 8.82
N ASP A 106 -1.86 -18.66 10.12
CA ASP A 106 -3.13 -19.06 10.76
C ASP A 106 -4.19 -17.94 10.65
N ILE A 107 -3.73 -16.69 10.75
CA ILE A 107 -4.56 -15.48 10.70
C ILE A 107 -3.97 -14.50 9.68
N TRP A 108 -4.85 -13.94 8.85
CA TRP A 108 -4.53 -12.86 7.92
C TRP A 108 -5.13 -11.55 8.43
N LEU A 109 -4.28 -10.60 8.83
CA LEU A 109 -4.68 -9.33 9.45
C LEU A 109 -4.75 -8.20 8.42
N ASN A 110 -5.86 -7.48 8.41
CA ASN A 110 -6.03 -6.27 7.59
C ASN A 110 -6.60 -5.12 8.44
N THR A 111 -5.90 -3.98 8.46
CA THR A 111 -6.33 -2.77 9.20
C THR A 111 -6.39 -1.57 8.26
N PRO A 112 -7.20 -1.60 7.18
CA PRO A 112 -7.42 -0.42 6.35
C PRO A 112 -8.06 0.70 7.16
N LEU A 113 -7.85 1.95 6.74
CA LEU A 113 -8.61 3.08 7.24
C LEU A 113 -9.93 3.16 6.45
N PRO A 114 -11.11 2.98 7.06
CA PRO A 114 -12.37 3.04 6.32
C PRO A 114 -12.69 4.46 5.82
N PRO A 115 -13.35 4.63 4.67
CA PRO A 115 -13.70 3.63 3.65
C PRO A 115 -12.69 3.63 2.48
N LEU A 116 -11.37 3.62 2.78
CA LEU A 116 -10.32 3.83 1.77
C LEU A 116 -9.91 2.55 1.05
N GLU A 117 -10.36 1.38 1.49
CA GLU A 117 -10.12 0.13 0.77
C GLU A 117 -11.29 -0.20 -0.18
N ALA A 118 -11.02 -0.17 -1.48
CA ALA A 118 -12.03 -0.53 -2.48
C ALA A 118 -12.35 -2.04 -2.52
N SER A 119 -11.37 -2.90 -2.21
CA SER A 119 -11.53 -4.36 -2.26
C SER A 119 -10.55 -5.06 -1.31
N GLY A 120 -9.66 -5.94 -1.80
CA GLY A 120 -8.66 -6.64 -0.98
C GLY A 120 -8.46 -8.10 -1.41
N THR A 121 -7.63 -8.35 -2.42
CA THR A 121 -7.47 -9.72 -2.96
C THR A 121 -6.55 -10.62 -2.16
N SER A 122 -5.71 -10.08 -1.28
CA SER A 122 -4.80 -10.87 -0.44
C SER A 122 -5.56 -11.71 0.59
N GLY A 123 -6.55 -11.13 1.25
CA GLY A 123 -7.43 -11.85 2.18
C GLY A 123 -8.23 -12.97 1.50
N MET A 124 -8.65 -12.76 0.25
CA MET A 124 -9.29 -13.81 -0.56
C MET A 124 -8.35 -14.99 -0.84
N LYS A 125 -7.07 -14.71 -1.14
CA LYS A 125 -6.05 -15.75 -1.37
C LYS A 125 -5.74 -16.53 -0.07
N ALA A 126 -5.65 -15.83 1.05
CA ALA A 126 -5.43 -16.44 2.35
C ALA A 126 -6.62 -17.36 2.73
N ALA A 127 -7.85 -16.88 2.56
CA ALA A 127 -9.06 -17.66 2.82
C ALA A 127 -9.14 -18.97 2.01
N LEU A 128 -8.72 -18.96 0.74
CA LEU A 128 -8.66 -20.15 -0.11
C LEU A 128 -7.68 -21.21 0.40
N ASN A 129 -6.68 -20.81 1.17
CA ASN A 129 -5.73 -21.72 1.84
C ASN A 129 -6.21 -22.12 3.25
N GLY A 130 -7.42 -21.74 3.65
CA GLY A 130 -7.96 -22.02 4.99
C GLY A 130 -7.49 -21.05 6.07
N VAL A 131 -6.75 -20.00 5.72
CA VAL A 131 -6.35 -18.96 6.67
C VAL A 131 -7.57 -18.12 7.06
N LEU A 132 -7.72 -17.81 8.34
CA LEU A 132 -8.84 -17.03 8.84
C LEU A 132 -8.51 -15.54 8.77
N ASN A 133 -9.47 -14.71 8.36
CA ASN A 133 -9.25 -13.27 8.26
C ASN A 133 -9.65 -12.57 9.57
N LEU A 134 -8.87 -11.60 9.99
CA LEU A 134 -9.17 -10.67 11.07
C LEU A 134 -9.00 -9.27 10.49
N SER A 135 -10.10 -8.57 10.23
CA SER A 135 -10.04 -7.32 9.45
C SER A 135 -11.05 -6.29 9.89
N VAL A 136 -10.69 -5.02 9.75
CA VAL A 136 -11.68 -3.92 9.76
C VAL A 136 -12.70 -4.16 8.64
N LEU A 137 -13.97 -3.79 8.89
CA LEU A 137 -15.06 -3.92 7.91
C LEU A 137 -14.96 -2.84 6.83
N ASP A 138 -14.04 -3.03 5.90
CA ASP A 138 -13.86 -2.21 4.70
C ASP A 138 -13.58 -3.08 3.46
N GLY A 139 -13.76 -2.51 2.28
CA GLY A 139 -13.52 -3.18 1.00
C GLY A 139 -14.25 -4.51 0.85
N TRP A 140 -13.52 -5.55 0.47
CA TRP A 140 -14.09 -6.89 0.22
C TRP A 140 -14.62 -7.55 1.49
N TRP A 141 -14.12 -7.15 2.66
CA TRP A 141 -14.43 -7.81 3.91
C TRP A 141 -15.88 -7.57 4.34
N VAL A 142 -16.46 -6.42 3.94
CA VAL A 142 -17.89 -6.12 4.12
C VAL A 142 -18.79 -7.18 3.48
N GLU A 143 -18.37 -7.75 2.34
CA GLU A 143 -19.12 -8.80 1.63
C GLU A 143 -18.82 -10.21 2.18
N ALA A 144 -17.62 -10.44 2.70
CA ALA A 144 -17.09 -11.75 3.04
C ALA A 144 -17.21 -12.13 4.52
N CYS A 145 -17.30 -11.13 5.41
CA CYS A 145 -17.28 -11.34 6.85
C CYS A 145 -18.58 -11.98 7.32
N VAL A 146 -18.46 -13.16 7.91
CA VAL A 146 -19.49 -13.77 8.74
C VAL A 146 -18.82 -14.02 10.09
N GLU A 147 -19.12 -13.16 11.05
CA GLU A 147 -18.46 -13.10 12.36
C GLU A 147 -18.42 -14.49 13.03
N GLY A 148 -17.21 -14.93 13.41
CA GLY A 148 -17.00 -16.23 14.06
C GLY A 148 -17.21 -17.45 13.15
N VAL A 149 -17.36 -17.25 11.84
CA VAL A 149 -17.54 -18.30 10.82
C VAL A 149 -16.45 -18.24 9.75
N THR A 150 -16.31 -17.12 9.05
CA THR A 150 -15.25 -16.94 8.01
C THR A 150 -14.04 -16.19 8.54
N GLY A 151 -14.17 -15.55 9.72
CA GLY A 151 -13.17 -14.71 10.34
C GLY A 151 -13.83 -13.78 11.36
N TRP A 152 -13.18 -12.65 11.62
CA TRP A 152 -13.67 -11.65 12.57
C TRP A 152 -13.52 -10.23 12.05
N ALA A 153 -14.49 -9.39 12.41
CA ALA A 153 -14.43 -7.95 12.24
C ALA A 153 -13.65 -7.27 13.38
N ILE A 154 -12.88 -6.24 13.03
CA ILE A 154 -12.32 -5.27 13.97
C ILE A 154 -13.24 -4.04 13.94
N GLU A 155 -13.91 -3.78 15.05
CA GLU A 155 -14.92 -2.71 15.16
C GLU A 155 -14.47 -1.66 16.18
N GLY A 156 -13.67 -0.68 15.73
CA GLY A 156 -13.38 0.51 16.51
C GLY A 156 -14.63 1.35 16.78
N THR A 157 -14.71 1.96 17.95
CA THR A 157 -15.78 2.91 18.30
C THR A 157 -15.15 4.22 18.77
N PRO A 158 -15.33 5.35 18.06
CA PRO A 158 -16.06 5.51 16.79
C PRO A 158 -15.31 4.87 15.60
N PRO A 159 -15.98 4.58 14.46
CA PRO A 159 -15.33 3.98 13.29
C PRO A 159 -14.08 4.74 12.84
N GLY A 160 -12.96 4.03 12.62
CA GLY A 160 -11.66 4.62 12.28
C GLY A 160 -10.89 5.20 13.47
N ALA A 161 -11.42 5.06 14.69
CA ALA A 161 -10.73 5.37 15.94
C ALA A 161 -10.85 4.20 16.94
N GLY A 162 -9.78 3.94 17.68
CA GLY A 162 -9.77 2.84 18.67
C GLY A 162 -9.66 1.44 18.05
N ASP A 163 -9.32 1.32 16.76
CA ASP A 163 -9.13 0.03 16.09
C ASP A 163 -8.06 -0.83 16.78
N ALA A 164 -7.02 -0.22 17.33
CA ALA A 164 -5.99 -0.93 18.10
C ALA A 164 -6.60 -1.62 19.35
N GLU A 165 -7.40 -0.90 20.14
CA GLU A 165 -8.05 -1.46 21.33
C GLU A 165 -9.09 -2.52 20.96
N ALA A 166 -9.82 -2.32 19.86
CA ALA A 166 -10.75 -3.32 19.34
C ALA A 166 -10.02 -4.59 18.86
N LEU A 167 -8.88 -4.44 18.17
CA LEU A 167 -8.03 -5.53 17.74
C LEU A 167 -7.50 -6.33 18.93
N TYR A 168 -6.94 -5.66 19.94
CA TYR A 168 -6.39 -6.34 21.11
C TYR A 168 -7.47 -7.09 21.90
N ARG A 169 -8.65 -6.49 22.11
CA ARG A 169 -9.78 -7.18 22.74
C ARG A 169 -10.26 -8.37 21.92
N LYS A 170 -10.40 -8.22 20.59
CA LYS A 170 -10.81 -9.33 19.71
C LYS A 170 -9.81 -10.49 19.78
N LEU A 171 -8.51 -10.18 19.79
CA LEU A 171 -7.46 -11.18 19.93
C LEU A 171 -7.53 -11.89 21.29
N ALA A 172 -7.59 -11.13 22.39
CA ALA A 172 -7.57 -11.66 23.75
C ALA A 172 -8.82 -12.46 24.11
N ASP A 173 -10.00 -11.91 23.81
CA ASP A 173 -11.27 -12.43 24.32
C ASP A 173 -11.90 -13.48 23.40
N VAL A 174 -11.55 -13.48 22.11
CA VAL A 174 -12.22 -14.31 21.09
C VAL A 174 -11.24 -15.21 20.36
N VAL A 175 -10.23 -14.65 19.70
CA VAL A 175 -9.38 -15.40 18.76
C VAL A 175 -8.47 -16.36 19.50
N LEU A 176 -7.75 -15.91 20.53
CA LEU A 176 -6.80 -16.74 21.27
C LEU A 176 -7.48 -17.92 21.98
N PRO A 177 -8.62 -17.75 22.69
CA PRO A 177 -9.36 -18.88 23.24
C PRO A 177 -9.81 -19.88 22.17
N LEU A 178 -10.31 -19.39 21.02
CA LEU A 178 -10.75 -20.26 19.91
C LEU A 178 -9.59 -21.00 19.23
N TYR A 179 -8.39 -20.43 19.21
CA TYR A 179 -7.21 -21.07 18.65
C TYR A 179 -6.85 -22.37 19.39
N GLN A 180 -7.19 -22.46 20.69
CA GLN A 180 -7.01 -23.68 21.49
C GLN A 180 -8.04 -24.77 21.16
N ASP A 181 -9.20 -24.42 20.58
CA ASP A 181 -10.19 -25.38 20.10
C ASP A 181 -9.89 -25.77 18.65
N ARG A 182 -9.07 -26.82 18.50
CA ARG A 182 -8.65 -27.32 17.18
C ARG A 182 -9.82 -27.74 16.30
N ALA A 183 -10.88 -28.33 16.87
CA ALA A 183 -12.02 -28.81 16.09
C ALA A 183 -12.80 -27.63 15.52
N ARG A 184 -13.06 -26.61 16.36
CA ARG A 184 -13.71 -25.37 15.93
C ARG A 184 -12.85 -24.60 14.93
N TRP A 185 -11.54 -24.50 15.15
CA TRP A 185 -10.63 -23.83 14.21
C TRP A 185 -10.66 -24.48 12.83
N VAL A 186 -10.50 -25.81 12.75
CA VAL A 186 -10.57 -26.55 11.48
C VAL A 186 -11.94 -26.42 10.82
N TRP A 187 -13.02 -26.38 11.61
CA TRP A 187 -14.35 -26.10 11.07
C TRP A 187 -14.41 -24.71 10.43
N MET A 188 -13.88 -23.67 11.09
CA MET A 188 -13.81 -22.31 10.54
C MET A 188 -12.96 -22.25 9.27
N MET A 189 -11.81 -22.94 9.22
CA MET A 189 -10.98 -23.02 8.01
C MET A 189 -11.78 -23.56 6.82
N LYS A 190 -12.57 -24.63 7.04
CA LYS A 190 -13.45 -25.21 6.01
C LYS A 190 -14.56 -24.23 5.59
N GLN A 191 -15.12 -23.48 6.53
CA GLN A 191 -16.13 -22.45 6.23
C GLN A 191 -15.53 -21.30 5.41
N SER A 192 -14.33 -20.84 5.76
CA SER A 192 -13.57 -19.84 5.01
C SER A 192 -13.38 -20.28 3.57
N ILE A 193 -12.81 -21.47 3.33
CA ILE A 193 -12.62 -22.02 1.98
C ILE A 193 -13.94 -22.12 1.21
N SER A 194 -14.98 -22.69 1.82
CA SER A 194 -16.25 -22.96 1.15
C SER A 194 -17.01 -21.69 0.79
N LYS A 195 -17.16 -20.75 1.73
CA LYS A 195 -17.95 -19.54 1.55
C LYS A 195 -17.22 -18.48 0.73
N ILE A 196 -15.93 -18.28 1.02
CA ILE A 196 -15.13 -17.27 0.32
C ILE A 196 -14.76 -17.81 -1.06
N GLY A 197 -14.29 -19.06 -1.19
CA GLY A 197 -13.87 -19.59 -2.48
C GLY A 197 -14.97 -19.70 -3.54
N SER A 198 -16.21 -20.00 -3.13
CA SER A 198 -17.36 -20.04 -4.06
C SER A 198 -17.74 -18.66 -4.61
N THR A 199 -17.46 -17.61 -3.85
CA THR A 199 -17.87 -16.23 -4.13
C THR A 199 -16.71 -15.46 -4.78
N PHE A 200 -15.55 -15.43 -4.14
CA PHE A 200 -14.41 -14.62 -4.52
C PHE A 200 -13.44 -15.38 -5.41
N ASN A 201 -13.86 -15.67 -6.64
CA ASN A 201 -13.01 -16.25 -7.67
C ASN A 201 -13.09 -15.49 -9.00
N SER A 202 -11.97 -15.49 -9.73
CA SER A 202 -11.83 -14.76 -10.99
C SER A 202 -12.68 -15.34 -12.12
N GLN A 203 -13.05 -16.63 -12.05
CA GLN A 203 -13.95 -17.23 -13.05
C GLN A 203 -15.33 -16.56 -13.01
N ARG A 204 -15.89 -16.37 -11.81
CA ARG A 204 -17.13 -15.63 -11.58
C ARG A 204 -17.01 -14.19 -12.06
N MET A 205 -15.91 -13.51 -11.68
CA MET A 205 -15.65 -12.13 -12.11
C MET A 205 -15.65 -12.03 -13.63
N MET A 206 -14.84 -12.83 -14.33
CA MET A 206 -14.73 -12.82 -15.78
C MET A 206 -16.07 -13.12 -16.46
N ARG A 207 -16.83 -14.09 -15.95
CA ARG A 207 -18.17 -14.41 -16.47
C ARG A 207 -19.12 -13.21 -16.39
N ARG A 208 -19.13 -12.48 -15.27
CA ARG A 208 -19.96 -11.28 -15.09
C ARG A 208 -19.51 -10.15 -16.00
N TYR A 209 -18.21 -9.88 -16.12
CA TYR A 209 -17.70 -8.88 -17.06
C TYR A 209 -18.12 -9.18 -18.49
N ALA A 210 -17.94 -10.43 -18.93
CA ALA A 210 -18.31 -10.82 -20.28
C ALA A 210 -19.82 -10.64 -20.54
N ALA A 211 -20.68 -11.13 -19.64
CA ALA A 211 -22.13 -11.12 -19.84
C ALA A 211 -22.80 -9.76 -19.58
N GLU A 212 -22.31 -8.98 -18.61
CA GLU A 212 -23.01 -7.76 -18.12
C GLU A 212 -22.39 -6.46 -18.67
N ALA A 213 -21.10 -6.47 -19.02
CA ALA A 213 -20.39 -5.27 -19.47
C ALA A 213 -20.00 -5.30 -20.95
N TYR A 214 -19.50 -6.44 -21.46
CA TYR A 214 -18.91 -6.50 -22.80
C TYR A 214 -19.83 -7.06 -23.90
N MET A 215 -20.69 -8.04 -23.60
CA MET A 215 -21.61 -8.64 -24.59
C MET A 215 -23.01 -8.01 -24.58
N ARG A 216 -23.11 -6.74 -24.19
CA ARG A 216 -24.34 -5.95 -24.26
C ARG A 216 -24.61 -5.45 -25.68
#